data_AF-A0A850G6G4-F1
#
_entry.id   AF-A0A850G6G4-F1
#
_cell.length_a   1.000
_cell.length_b   1.000
_cell.length_c   1.000
_cell.angle_alpha   90.00
_cell.angle_beta   90.00
_cell.angle_gamma   90.00
#
_symmetry.space_group_name_H-M   'P 1'
#
loop_
_entity.id
_entity.type
_entity.pdbx_description
1 polymer ?
#
loop_
_entity_poly.entity_id
_entity_poly.type
_entity_poly.pdbx_seq_one_letter_code
_entity_poly.pdbx_strand_id
1 'polypeptide(L)'
;MSKPSIATPRDITVPEDESSTARDTLSLALRRSLRDLMRLCSLADPQLQAFKPSLEQLLARAPGALVSALRAPTIGGLLRCLRRRAPEVDFDAGVAELLATLATDLAVLGALPAPLSFQRLPKRIVSRAARRCIEVPAGARGLTIENAKLRFQLDAGREPQVVEITLDQPAQLDPSPAFAAITPTLDLALVDNNPLAMSEAHPDKQGNALELGGRPASEWTASIADALARIGRYMPTLRGEIDLYLQQIVPVGYDEHAHLSASYQEVIGTIYMSLHPQHMTMVEATIHEFQHNKLHALLELDPLLHNAFSPLYASPVRPDPRPLQGVLLAVHAFVPVARLYQLMRAGGDPIAEHPEFDRRYRQIVAGNHEGSQVLLEHGQPTAVGRGVLEEIRRWDDWDWGV
;
A
#
# COMPACT_ATOMS: atom_id res chain seq x y z
N MET A 1 8.59 19.50 19.51
CA MET A 1 8.00 18.17 19.79
C MET A 1 8.98 17.11 19.31
N SER A 2 9.32 16.13 20.16
CA SER A 2 10.30 15.08 19.87
C SER A 2 9.86 14.21 18.68
N LYS A 3 10.83 13.67 17.93
CA LYS A 3 10.58 12.63 16.92
C LYS A 3 9.88 11.46 17.63
N PRO A 4 8.77 10.90 17.09
CA PRO A 4 8.21 9.68 17.67
C PRO A 4 9.30 8.61 17.68
N SER A 5 9.68 8.15 18.87
CA SER A 5 10.62 7.04 18.99
C SER A 5 9.82 5.77 18.79
N ILE A 6 10.10 5.05 17.71
CA ILE A 6 9.69 3.66 17.57
C ILE A 6 10.62 2.82 18.44
N ALA A 7 10.09 1.83 19.15
CA ALA A 7 10.92 0.83 19.80
C ALA A 7 11.69 0.07 18.72
N THR A 8 12.91 -0.35 19.02
CA THR A 8 13.67 -1.20 18.10
C THR A 8 12.84 -2.44 17.77
N PRO A 9 12.45 -2.66 16.50
CA PRO A 9 11.59 -3.79 16.14
C PRO A 9 12.34 -5.09 16.42
N ARG A 10 11.60 -6.10 16.89
CA ARG A 10 12.17 -7.42 17.21
C ARG A 10 11.75 -8.49 16.21
N ASP A 11 10.58 -8.34 15.60
CA ASP A 11 9.90 -9.36 14.80
C ASP A 11 9.15 -8.70 13.62
N ILE A 12 9.74 -7.64 13.05
CA ILE A 12 9.12 -6.94 11.92
C ILE A 12 9.18 -7.79 10.65
N THR A 13 10.15 -8.70 10.50
CA THR A 13 10.28 -9.57 9.33
C THR A 13 9.31 -10.75 9.44
N VAL A 14 9.44 -11.55 10.49
CA VAL A 14 8.51 -12.64 10.79
C VAL A 14 7.91 -12.41 12.17
N PRO A 15 6.60 -12.17 12.29
CA PRO A 15 5.99 -11.84 13.57
C PRO A 15 5.98 -13.04 14.51
N GLU A 16 6.26 -12.79 15.79
CA GLU A 16 6.03 -13.73 16.87
C GLU A 16 4.53 -13.77 17.23
N ASP A 17 4.09 -14.82 17.92
CA ASP A 17 2.71 -14.89 18.40
C ASP A 17 2.39 -13.69 19.32
N GLU A 18 1.20 -13.12 19.15
CA GLU A 18 0.73 -11.93 19.86
C GLU A 18 1.53 -10.63 19.61
N SER A 19 2.40 -10.59 18.59
CA SER A 19 3.16 -9.40 18.23
C SER A 19 2.29 -8.16 17.99
N SER A 20 2.77 -7.01 18.49
CA SER A 20 2.20 -5.70 18.18
C SER A 20 3.06 -4.86 17.24
N THR A 21 4.23 -5.35 16.81
CA THR A 21 5.25 -4.55 16.13
C THR A 21 4.72 -3.91 14.84
N ALA A 22 4.05 -4.67 13.98
CA ALA A 22 3.45 -4.11 12.76
C ALA A 22 2.34 -3.10 13.07
N ARG A 23 1.46 -3.41 14.04
CA ARG A 23 0.39 -2.48 14.45
C ARG A 23 0.94 -1.16 14.99
N ASP A 24 1.96 -1.23 15.83
CA ASP A 24 2.56 -0.06 16.46
C ASP A 24 3.32 0.77 15.42
N THR A 25 4.00 0.10 14.48
CA THR A 25 4.66 0.73 13.32
C THR A 25 3.65 1.48 12.46
N LEU A 26 2.57 0.82 12.03
CA LEU A 26 1.50 1.43 11.24
C LEU A 26 0.86 2.61 11.98
N SER A 27 0.58 2.44 13.28
CA SER A 27 -0.02 3.49 14.12
C SER A 27 0.87 4.73 14.19
N LEU A 28 2.18 4.56 14.35
CA LEU A 28 3.13 5.66 14.35
C LEU A 28 3.24 6.32 12.96
N ALA A 29 3.23 5.53 11.89
CA ALA A 29 3.26 6.03 10.51
C ALA A 29 2.00 6.86 10.21
N LEU A 30 0.82 6.41 10.64
CA LEU A 30 -0.42 7.18 10.51
C LEU A 30 -0.41 8.47 11.32
N ARG A 31 0.14 8.47 12.55
CA ARG A 31 0.37 9.70 13.31
C ARG A 31 1.32 10.65 12.59
N ARG A 32 2.30 10.13 11.83
CA ARG A 32 3.17 10.95 10.99
C ARG A 32 2.40 11.52 9.80
N SER A 33 1.61 10.72 9.08
CA SER A 33 0.75 11.18 7.99
C SER A 33 -0.20 12.29 8.44
N LEU A 34 -0.79 12.19 9.63
CA LEU A 34 -1.63 13.26 10.18
C LEU A 34 -0.88 14.58 10.34
N ARG A 35 0.35 14.55 10.87
CA ARG A 35 1.21 15.74 10.98
C ARG A 35 1.60 16.28 9.61
N ASP A 36 1.83 15.39 8.64
CA ASP A 36 2.17 15.80 7.28
C ASP A 36 0.98 16.48 6.58
N LEU A 37 -0.26 16.01 6.80
CA LEU A 37 -1.46 16.71 6.35
C LEU A 37 -1.58 18.12 6.97
N MET A 38 -1.35 18.24 8.28
CA MET A 38 -1.37 19.56 8.96
C MET A 38 -0.30 20.52 8.41
N ARG A 39 0.90 20.01 8.11
CA ARG A 39 1.98 20.78 7.51
C ARG A 39 1.63 21.19 6.08
N LEU A 40 1.06 20.29 5.30
CA LEU A 40 0.59 20.58 3.95
C LEU A 40 -0.45 21.72 4.00
N CYS A 41 -1.45 21.61 4.88
CA CYS A 41 -2.48 22.65 5.07
C CYS A 41 -1.96 23.99 5.60
N SER A 42 -0.68 24.08 5.98
CA SER A 42 -0.04 25.34 6.40
C SER A 42 0.65 26.07 5.24
N LEU A 43 0.71 25.48 4.04
CA LEU A 43 1.30 26.11 2.86
C LEU A 43 0.41 27.23 2.31
N ALA A 44 1.02 28.16 1.57
CA ALA A 44 0.32 29.28 0.93
C ALA A 44 -0.42 28.85 -0.36
N ASP A 45 -1.40 27.97 -0.21
CA ASP A 45 -2.33 27.56 -1.27
C ASP A 45 -3.78 27.88 -0.84
N PRO A 46 -4.59 28.56 -1.68
CA PRO A 46 -5.93 29.01 -1.29
C PRO A 46 -6.87 27.87 -0.84
N GLN A 47 -6.80 26.70 -1.46
CA GLN A 47 -7.68 25.58 -1.15
C GLN A 47 -7.26 24.88 0.14
N LEU A 48 -5.95 24.75 0.38
CA LEU A 48 -5.42 24.25 1.65
C LEU A 48 -5.78 25.18 2.81
N GLN A 49 -5.66 26.50 2.62
CA GLN A 49 -6.05 27.50 3.63
C GLN A 49 -7.55 27.46 3.92
N ALA A 50 -8.38 27.29 2.89
CA ALA A 50 -9.83 27.15 3.06
C ALA A 50 -10.22 25.85 3.79
N PHE A 51 -9.47 24.77 3.61
CA PHE A 51 -9.73 23.48 4.27
C PHE A 51 -9.26 23.43 5.73
N LYS A 52 -8.24 24.23 6.09
CA LYS A 52 -7.59 24.18 7.40
C LYS A 52 -8.55 24.30 8.61
N PRO A 53 -9.56 25.19 8.65
CA PRO A 53 -10.49 25.25 9.78
C PRO A 53 -11.28 23.94 9.96
N SER A 54 -11.67 23.29 8.86
CA SER A 54 -12.36 22.00 8.90
C SER A 54 -11.44 20.88 9.39
N LEU A 55 -10.16 20.90 9.00
CA LEU A 55 -9.15 19.99 9.53
C LEU A 55 -9.00 20.14 11.05
N GLU A 56 -8.96 21.37 11.58
CA GLU A 56 -8.87 21.62 13.02
C GLU A 56 -10.11 21.08 13.77
N GLN A 57 -11.30 21.24 13.20
CA GLN A 57 -12.54 20.66 13.75
C GLN A 57 -12.54 19.13 13.70
N LEU A 58 -12.08 18.53 12.61
CA LEU A 58 -11.96 17.07 12.45
C LEU A 58 -10.98 16.48 13.48
N LEU A 59 -9.83 17.13 13.69
CA LEU A 59 -8.85 16.74 14.72
C LEU A 59 -9.47 16.74 16.12
N ALA A 60 -10.32 17.72 16.43
CA ALA A 60 -10.95 17.85 17.74
C ALA A 60 -12.13 16.88 17.94
N ARG A 61 -12.94 16.63 16.90
CA ARG A 61 -14.23 15.94 17.03
C ARG A 61 -14.25 14.51 16.49
N ALA A 62 -13.46 14.22 15.45
CA ALA A 62 -13.47 12.93 14.76
C ALA A 62 -12.05 12.49 14.31
N PRO A 63 -11.04 12.50 15.21
CA PRO A 63 -9.67 12.15 14.82
C PRO A 63 -9.55 10.71 14.28
N GLY A 64 -10.39 9.80 14.76
CA GLY A 64 -10.44 8.42 14.26
C GLY A 64 -10.85 8.31 12.80
N ALA A 65 -11.87 9.08 12.37
CA ALA A 65 -12.33 9.10 10.97
C ALA A 65 -11.25 9.66 10.04
N LEU A 66 -10.57 10.73 10.48
CA LEU A 66 -9.46 11.32 9.74
C LEU A 66 -8.28 10.35 9.59
N VAL A 67 -7.90 9.64 10.66
CA VAL A 67 -6.84 8.62 10.60
C VAL A 67 -7.25 7.45 9.71
N SER A 68 -8.52 7.04 9.75
CA SER A 68 -9.05 5.99 8.87
C SER A 68 -9.00 6.40 7.39
N ALA A 69 -9.37 7.64 7.06
CA ALA A 69 -9.27 8.16 5.71
C ALA A 69 -7.80 8.29 5.26
N LEU A 70 -6.90 8.77 6.12
CA LEU A 70 -5.46 8.85 5.81
C LEU A 70 -4.79 7.48 5.63
N ARG A 71 -5.34 6.43 6.24
CA ARG A 71 -4.88 5.05 6.01
C ARG A 71 -5.21 4.60 4.59
N ALA A 72 -6.24 5.13 3.95
CA ALA A 72 -6.60 4.76 2.58
C ALA A 72 -5.46 5.07 1.60
N PRO A 73 -5.03 4.13 0.74
CA PRO A 73 -3.89 4.38 -0.13
C PRO A 73 -4.17 5.48 -1.16
N THR A 74 -5.44 5.68 -1.55
CA THR A 74 -5.89 6.75 -2.46
C THR A 74 -5.70 8.16 -1.89
N ILE A 75 -5.58 8.29 -0.56
CA ILE A 75 -5.38 9.55 0.16
C ILE A 75 -3.95 9.62 0.71
N GLY A 76 -3.55 8.61 1.49
CA GLY A 76 -2.24 8.55 2.13
C GLY A 76 -1.10 8.48 1.12
N GLY A 77 -1.30 7.79 -0.01
CA GLY A 77 -0.37 7.76 -1.13
C GLY A 77 -0.14 9.13 -1.72
N LEU A 78 -1.22 9.79 -2.15
CA LEU A 78 -1.16 11.13 -2.73
C LEU A 78 -0.58 12.17 -1.78
N LEU A 79 -0.92 12.11 -0.48
CA LEU A 79 -0.33 12.96 0.55
C LEU A 79 1.20 12.76 0.64
N ARG A 80 1.68 11.51 0.61
CA ARG A 80 3.13 11.23 0.65
C ARG A 80 3.84 11.69 -0.63
N CYS A 81 3.23 11.53 -1.80
CA CYS A 81 3.76 12.06 -3.06
C CYS A 81 3.88 13.60 -3.02
N LEU A 82 2.83 14.31 -2.58
CA LEU A 82 2.84 15.77 -2.42
C LEU A 82 3.89 16.23 -1.41
N ARG A 83 4.00 15.53 -0.27
CA ARG A 83 5.01 15.80 0.76
C ARG A 83 6.43 15.68 0.21
N ARG A 84 6.67 14.67 -0.63
CA ARG A 84 7.99 14.38 -1.23
C ARG A 84 8.27 15.21 -2.48
N ARG A 85 7.28 15.98 -2.98
CA ARG A 85 7.36 16.70 -4.26
C ARG A 85 7.69 15.75 -5.41
N ALA A 86 7.00 14.62 -5.46
CA ALA A 86 7.15 13.65 -6.54
C ALA A 86 6.96 14.34 -7.90
N PRO A 87 7.90 14.20 -8.85
CA PRO A 87 7.85 14.91 -10.14
C PRO A 87 6.65 14.50 -11.01
N GLU A 88 6.07 13.33 -10.77
CA GLU A 88 4.89 12.81 -11.46
C GLU A 88 3.59 13.51 -11.05
N VAL A 89 3.61 14.29 -9.96
CA VAL A 89 2.44 14.96 -9.40
C VAL A 89 2.54 16.46 -9.60
N ASP A 90 1.70 17.01 -10.47
CA ASP A 90 1.43 18.45 -10.45
C ASP A 90 0.83 18.82 -9.09
N PHE A 91 1.43 19.81 -8.41
CA PHE A 91 1.10 20.11 -7.02
C PHE A 91 -0.35 20.57 -6.87
N ASP A 92 -0.82 21.42 -7.78
CA ASP A 92 -2.16 22.01 -7.70
C ASP A 92 -3.24 20.97 -7.98
N ALA A 93 -3.03 20.14 -9.01
CA ALA A 93 -3.91 19.02 -9.32
C ALA A 93 -3.93 17.98 -8.19
N GLY A 94 -2.76 17.65 -7.62
CA GLY A 94 -2.65 16.70 -6.52
C GLY A 94 -3.31 17.20 -5.24
N VAL A 95 -3.22 18.51 -4.92
CA VAL A 95 -3.94 19.10 -3.79
C VAL A 95 -5.46 19.01 -4.00
N ALA A 96 -5.93 19.30 -5.21
CA ALA A 96 -7.35 19.22 -5.54
C ALA A 96 -7.90 17.79 -5.37
N GLU A 97 -7.17 16.79 -5.88
CA GLU A 97 -7.54 15.38 -5.75
C GLU A 97 -7.46 14.88 -4.31
N LEU A 98 -6.40 15.24 -3.57
CA LEU A 98 -6.23 14.85 -2.17
C LEU A 98 -7.40 15.33 -1.32
N LEU A 99 -7.74 16.63 -1.42
CA LEU A 99 -8.78 17.22 -0.59
C LEU A 99 -10.18 16.73 -0.97
N ALA A 100 -10.47 16.59 -2.27
CA ALA A 100 -11.76 16.06 -2.72
C ALA A 100 -11.95 14.59 -2.32
N THR A 101 -10.91 13.76 -2.43
CA THR A 101 -10.94 12.35 -2.03
C THR A 101 -11.06 12.21 -0.51
N LEU A 102 -10.26 12.96 0.26
CA LEU A 102 -10.35 12.98 1.72
C LEU A 102 -11.74 13.42 2.20
N ALA A 103 -12.28 14.50 1.65
CA ALA A 103 -13.60 14.99 2.01
C ALA A 103 -14.70 14.00 1.62
N THR A 104 -14.57 13.30 0.49
CA THR A 104 -15.51 12.25 0.07
C THR A 104 -15.50 11.07 1.05
N ASP A 105 -14.33 10.55 1.41
CA ASP A 105 -14.23 9.44 2.37
C ASP A 105 -14.77 9.83 3.75
N LEU A 106 -14.50 11.07 4.20
CA LEU A 106 -15.09 11.60 5.44
C LEU A 106 -16.61 11.76 5.34
N ALA A 107 -17.15 12.12 4.17
CA ALA A 107 -18.59 12.24 3.94
C ALA A 107 -19.30 10.88 3.97
N VAL A 108 -18.67 9.82 3.46
CA VAL A 108 -19.15 8.43 3.58
C VAL A 108 -19.22 8.03 5.05
N LEU A 109 -18.21 8.41 5.84
CA LEU A 109 -18.17 8.15 7.28
C LEU A 109 -19.12 9.04 8.11
N GLY A 110 -19.84 9.99 7.49
CA GLY A 110 -20.68 10.95 8.19
C GLY A 110 -19.90 11.91 9.10
N ALA A 111 -18.59 12.07 8.86
CA ALA A 111 -17.65 12.72 9.76
C ALA A 111 -17.39 14.20 9.41
N LEU A 112 -17.92 14.71 8.28
CA LEU A 112 -17.73 16.12 7.94
C LEU A 112 -18.45 17.02 8.94
N PRO A 113 -17.77 18.02 9.53
CA PRO A 113 -18.38 18.92 10.52
C PRO A 113 -19.33 19.94 9.87
N ALA A 114 -19.11 20.26 8.59
CA ALA A 114 -19.89 21.15 7.76
C ALA A 114 -19.63 20.83 6.28
N PRO A 115 -20.48 21.27 5.34
CA PRO A 115 -20.21 21.15 3.91
C PRO A 115 -18.89 21.84 3.52
N LEU A 116 -18.12 21.19 2.64
CA LEU A 116 -16.86 21.71 2.09
C LEU A 116 -17.04 22.09 0.64
N SER A 117 -16.57 23.27 0.24
CA SER A 117 -16.65 23.76 -1.13
C SER A 117 -15.27 23.91 -1.76
N PHE A 118 -15.12 23.43 -2.98
CA PHE A 118 -13.89 23.44 -3.76
C PHE A 118 -14.14 24.09 -5.13
N GLN A 119 -13.22 24.97 -5.55
CA GLN A 119 -13.27 25.65 -6.85
C GLN A 119 -12.29 25.05 -7.87
N ARG A 120 -11.15 24.55 -7.38
CA ARG A 120 -10.21 23.76 -8.18
C ARG A 120 -10.55 22.29 -7.96
N LEU A 121 -10.93 21.63 -9.06
CA LEU A 121 -11.49 20.29 -9.08
C LEU A 121 -10.47 19.29 -9.66
N PRO A 122 -10.39 18.06 -9.13
CA PRO A 122 -9.63 17.00 -9.78
C PRO A 122 -10.34 16.55 -11.06
N LYS A 123 -9.70 15.69 -11.85
CA LYS A 123 -10.35 15.03 -13.00
C LYS A 123 -11.40 14.01 -12.54
N ARG A 124 -11.08 13.28 -11.48
CA ARG A 124 -11.91 12.24 -10.87
C ARG A 124 -11.62 12.13 -9.38
N ILE A 125 -12.52 11.48 -8.65
CA ILE A 125 -12.38 11.18 -7.22
C ILE A 125 -12.44 9.67 -7.05
N VAL A 126 -11.33 9.06 -6.63
CA VAL A 126 -11.25 7.61 -6.39
C VAL A 126 -11.43 7.36 -4.88
N SER A 127 -12.68 7.11 -4.48
CA SER A 127 -13.05 6.88 -3.08
C SER A 127 -13.20 5.40 -2.81
N ARG A 128 -12.30 4.86 -1.97
CA ARG A 128 -12.41 3.46 -1.53
C ARG A 128 -13.54 3.29 -0.52
N ALA A 129 -13.76 4.28 0.35
CA ALA A 129 -14.87 4.24 1.30
C ALA A 129 -16.23 4.16 0.59
N ALA A 130 -16.41 4.93 -0.50
CA ALA A 130 -17.61 4.85 -1.33
C ALA A 130 -17.60 3.68 -2.32
N ARG A 131 -16.45 3.00 -2.48
CA ARG A 131 -16.16 1.99 -3.51
C ARG A 131 -16.49 2.47 -4.94
N ARG A 132 -16.16 3.72 -5.25
CA ARG A 132 -16.50 4.39 -6.52
C ARG A 132 -15.34 5.19 -7.10
N CYS A 133 -15.36 5.33 -8.42
CA CYS A 133 -14.62 6.35 -9.17
C CYS A 133 -15.64 7.37 -9.69
N ILE A 134 -15.59 8.59 -9.19
CA ILE A 134 -16.52 9.65 -9.57
C ILE A 134 -15.79 10.56 -10.55
N GLU A 135 -16.18 10.51 -11.82
CA GLU A 135 -15.70 11.45 -12.83
C GLU A 135 -16.28 12.83 -12.59
N VAL A 136 -15.43 13.87 -12.63
CA VAL A 136 -15.90 15.25 -12.49
C VAL A 136 -16.59 15.66 -13.79
N PRO A 137 -17.88 16.08 -13.76
CA PRO A 137 -18.61 16.41 -14.97
C PRO A 137 -17.94 17.53 -15.76
N ALA A 138 -17.97 17.43 -17.09
CA ALA A 138 -17.47 18.49 -17.96
C ALA A 138 -18.22 19.81 -17.69
N GLY A 139 -17.46 20.91 -17.60
CA GLY A 139 -18.03 22.24 -17.29
C GLY A 139 -18.30 22.50 -15.80
N ALA A 140 -17.94 21.59 -14.91
CA ALA A 140 -17.99 21.84 -13.48
C ALA A 140 -17.04 22.98 -13.07
N ARG A 141 -17.57 23.94 -12.29
CA ARG A 141 -16.84 25.08 -11.72
C ARG A 141 -16.68 25.01 -10.22
N GLY A 142 -17.54 24.25 -9.55
CA GLY A 142 -17.49 24.07 -8.10
C GLY A 142 -17.94 22.69 -7.70
N LEU A 143 -17.42 22.21 -6.59
CA LEU A 143 -17.82 20.98 -5.92
C LEU A 143 -18.14 21.31 -4.47
N THR A 144 -19.33 20.94 -4.01
CA THR A 144 -19.67 20.93 -2.60
C THR A 144 -19.84 19.50 -2.11
N ILE A 145 -19.17 19.14 -1.03
CA ILE A 145 -19.25 17.82 -0.41
C ILE A 145 -19.85 17.98 0.98
N GLU A 146 -20.91 17.24 1.27
CA GLU A 146 -21.50 17.13 2.59
C GLU A 146 -21.75 15.65 2.92
N ASN A 147 -22.06 15.33 4.17
CA ASN A 147 -22.27 13.94 4.56
C ASN A 147 -23.29 13.25 3.63
N ALA A 148 -22.91 12.07 3.16
CA ALA A 148 -23.63 11.23 2.19
C ALA A 148 -23.78 11.75 0.75
N LYS A 149 -23.24 12.92 0.34
CA LYS A 149 -23.43 13.40 -1.05
C LYS A 149 -22.42 14.43 -1.56
N LEU A 150 -22.29 14.47 -2.89
CA LEU A 150 -21.50 15.45 -3.65
C LEU A 150 -22.42 16.26 -4.56
N ARG A 151 -22.13 17.54 -4.74
CA ARG A 151 -22.81 18.42 -5.69
C ARG A 151 -21.82 19.14 -6.57
N PHE A 152 -21.89 18.90 -7.87
CA PHE A 152 -21.14 19.65 -8.87
C PHE A 152 -21.99 20.81 -9.38
N GLN A 153 -21.44 22.02 -9.35
CA GLN A 153 -22.02 23.21 -9.96
C GLN A 153 -21.48 23.33 -11.39
N LEU A 154 -22.37 23.32 -12.38
CA LEU A 154 -22.02 23.41 -13.80
C LEU A 154 -22.30 24.81 -14.34
N ASP A 155 -21.41 25.30 -15.21
CA ASP A 155 -21.72 26.44 -16.08
C ASP A 155 -22.64 25.98 -17.22
N ALA A 156 -23.94 26.23 -17.08
CA ALA A 156 -24.95 25.84 -18.08
C ALA A 156 -25.72 27.04 -18.66
N GLY A 157 -25.03 28.16 -18.92
CA GLY A 157 -25.64 29.34 -19.54
C GLY A 157 -26.39 30.23 -18.54
N ARG A 158 -27.69 30.49 -18.78
CA ARG A 158 -28.48 31.45 -17.98
C ARG A 158 -28.96 30.91 -16.63
N GLU A 159 -29.01 29.60 -16.43
CA GLU A 159 -29.42 28.98 -15.17
C GLU A 159 -28.33 28.04 -14.63
N PRO A 160 -27.98 28.13 -13.34
CA PRO A 160 -27.01 27.23 -12.72
C PRO A 160 -27.58 25.81 -12.63
N GLN A 161 -26.88 24.85 -13.24
CA GLN A 161 -27.20 23.42 -13.12
C GLN A 161 -26.38 22.78 -12.01
N VAL A 162 -27.00 21.84 -11.30
CA VAL A 162 -26.37 21.08 -10.23
C VAL A 162 -26.52 19.58 -10.51
N VAL A 163 -25.40 18.87 -10.50
CA VAL A 163 -25.39 17.40 -10.53
C VAL A 163 -25.13 16.90 -9.11
N GLU A 164 -26.09 16.19 -8.54
CA GLU A 164 -25.98 15.58 -7.21
C GLU A 164 -25.66 14.08 -7.32
N ILE A 165 -24.73 13.60 -6.50
CA ILE A 165 -24.38 12.19 -6.37
C ILE A 165 -24.52 11.80 -4.90
N THR A 166 -25.39 10.84 -4.62
CA THR A 166 -25.54 10.24 -3.29
C THR A 166 -24.53 9.10 -3.10
N LEU A 167 -23.84 9.09 -1.96
CA LEU A 167 -22.74 8.18 -1.63
C LEU A 167 -23.17 6.90 -0.92
N ASP A 168 -24.33 6.90 -0.25
CA ASP A 168 -24.85 5.78 0.55
C ASP A 168 -25.65 4.76 -0.27
N GLN A 169 -26.14 5.15 -1.44
CA GLN A 169 -26.75 4.23 -2.37
C GLN A 169 -25.65 3.34 -2.95
N PRO A 170 -25.88 2.03 -3.20
CA PRO A 170 -25.07 1.33 -4.19
C PRO A 170 -25.12 2.15 -5.47
N ALA A 171 -24.07 2.12 -6.31
CA ALA A 171 -24.16 2.75 -7.63
C ALA A 171 -25.23 1.99 -8.43
N GLN A 172 -26.50 2.31 -8.19
CA GLN A 172 -27.63 1.80 -8.94
C GLN A 172 -27.33 2.27 -10.35
N LEU A 173 -26.97 1.33 -11.22
CA LEU A 173 -26.62 1.51 -12.64
C LEU A 173 -25.14 1.66 -13.00
N ASP A 174 -24.15 1.40 -12.14
CA ASP A 174 -22.75 1.34 -12.62
C ASP A 174 -22.41 -0.06 -13.16
N PRO A 175 -22.29 -0.25 -14.49
CA PRO A 175 -22.01 -1.56 -15.08
C PRO A 175 -20.60 -2.08 -14.79
N SER A 176 -19.69 -1.24 -14.26
CA SER A 176 -18.30 -1.61 -14.00
C SER A 176 -17.84 -1.11 -12.62
N PRO A 177 -17.92 -1.94 -11.55
CA PRO A 177 -17.56 -1.50 -10.22
C PRO A 177 -16.08 -1.08 -10.14
N ALA A 178 -15.79 0.00 -9.42
CA ALA A 178 -14.41 0.47 -9.21
C ALA A 178 -13.57 -0.49 -8.33
N PHE A 179 -14.23 -1.32 -7.50
CA PHE A 179 -13.59 -2.24 -6.57
C PHE A 179 -14.39 -3.54 -6.45
N ALA A 180 -13.73 -4.69 -6.58
CA ALA A 180 -14.30 -6.00 -6.31
C ALA A 180 -13.76 -6.56 -4.99
N ALA A 181 -14.64 -6.98 -4.08
CA ALA A 181 -14.23 -7.46 -2.76
C ALA A 181 -13.49 -8.81 -2.86
N ILE A 182 -12.33 -8.90 -2.21
CA ILE A 182 -11.58 -10.16 -1.99
C ILE A 182 -11.90 -10.69 -0.59
N THR A 183 -11.84 -9.80 0.39
CA THR A 183 -12.25 -10.03 1.79
C THR A 183 -13.09 -8.84 2.26
N PRO A 184 -13.65 -8.83 3.49
CA PRO A 184 -14.34 -7.67 4.01
C PRO A 184 -13.49 -6.38 4.10
N THR A 185 -12.17 -6.49 4.08
CA THR A 185 -11.23 -5.36 4.27
C THR A 185 -10.23 -5.17 3.13
N LEU A 186 -10.21 -6.06 2.14
CA LEU A 186 -9.30 -6.04 1.01
C LEU A 186 -10.07 -6.12 -0.31
N ASP A 187 -9.74 -5.22 -1.23
CA ASP A 187 -10.34 -5.13 -2.55
C ASP A 187 -9.36 -5.43 -3.68
N LEU A 188 -9.86 -6.01 -4.77
CA LEU A 188 -9.27 -5.88 -6.08
C LEU A 188 -9.69 -4.52 -6.65
N ALA A 189 -8.75 -3.61 -6.84
CA ALA A 189 -8.98 -2.28 -7.38
C ALA A 189 -9.04 -2.34 -8.92
N LEU A 190 -10.16 -1.88 -9.49
CA LEU A 190 -10.38 -1.75 -10.94
C LEU A 190 -10.20 -0.31 -11.42
N VAL A 191 -9.73 0.56 -10.51
CA VAL A 191 -9.26 1.91 -10.74
C VAL A 191 -8.02 2.15 -9.88
N ASP A 192 -7.07 2.93 -10.36
CA ASP A 192 -5.89 3.31 -9.60
C ASP A 192 -5.62 4.81 -9.73
N ASN A 193 -5.34 5.47 -8.61
CA ASN A 193 -4.95 6.88 -8.56
C ASN A 193 -3.53 7.10 -8.05
N ASN A 194 -2.71 6.04 -7.94
CA ASN A 194 -1.30 6.18 -7.65
C ASN A 194 -0.59 6.93 -8.80
N PRO A 195 -0.06 8.14 -8.56
CA PRO A 195 0.63 8.89 -9.61
C PRO A 195 1.94 8.24 -10.06
N LEU A 196 2.49 7.33 -9.24
CA LEU A 196 3.75 6.64 -9.50
C LEU A 196 3.57 5.30 -10.21
N ALA A 197 2.35 4.89 -10.56
CA ALA A 197 2.09 3.56 -11.12
C ALA A 197 2.92 3.26 -12.38
N MET A 198 3.27 4.28 -13.17
CA MET A 198 4.13 4.11 -14.35
C MET A 198 5.62 4.34 -14.09
N SER A 199 5.99 4.81 -12.90
CA SER A 199 7.39 4.97 -12.49
C SER A 199 7.92 3.63 -12.00
N GLU A 200 8.90 3.07 -12.70
CA GLU A 200 9.48 1.77 -12.41
C GLU A 200 11.01 1.86 -12.39
N ALA A 201 11.62 1.26 -11.37
CA ALA A 201 13.08 1.20 -11.22
C ALA A 201 13.67 -0.07 -11.86
N HIS A 202 12.83 -1.07 -12.15
CA HIS A 202 13.26 -2.30 -12.80
C HIS A 202 13.36 -2.13 -14.34
N PRO A 203 14.52 -2.39 -14.97
CA PRO A 203 14.75 -2.15 -16.40
C PRO A 203 13.85 -3.01 -17.30
N ASP A 204 13.48 -4.20 -16.86
CA ASP A 204 12.68 -5.15 -17.64
C ASP A 204 11.16 -4.98 -17.47
N LYS A 205 10.70 -3.96 -16.73
CA LYS A 205 9.28 -3.78 -16.42
C LYS A 205 8.78 -2.41 -16.88
N GLN A 206 7.71 -2.41 -17.66
CA GLN A 206 7.11 -1.20 -18.23
C GLN A 206 5.95 -0.70 -17.37
N GLY A 207 6.27 -0.10 -16.22
CA GLY A 207 5.26 0.43 -15.30
C GLY A 207 4.30 -0.65 -14.75
N ASN A 208 3.22 -0.19 -14.15
CA ASN A 208 2.19 -1.01 -13.50
C ASN A 208 0.79 -0.55 -13.93
N ALA A 209 0.59 -0.38 -15.24
CA ALA A 209 -0.72 -0.04 -15.78
C ALA A 209 -1.76 -1.09 -15.35
N LEU A 210 -2.92 -0.61 -14.89
CA LEU A 210 -3.99 -1.48 -14.46
C LEU A 210 -4.51 -2.31 -15.63
N GLU A 211 -4.41 -3.63 -15.52
CA GLU A 211 -4.85 -4.58 -16.54
C GLU A 211 -5.25 -5.91 -15.91
N LEU A 212 -6.41 -6.46 -16.29
CA LEU A 212 -6.88 -7.76 -15.80
C LEU A 212 -6.31 -8.97 -16.57
N GLY A 213 -5.57 -8.73 -17.66
CA GLY A 213 -4.97 -9.77 -18.50
C GLY A 213 -6.00 -10.65 -19.23
N GLY A 214 -7.16 -10.09 -19.57
CA GLY A 214 -8.27 -10.84 -20.20
C GLY A 214 -8.99 -11.80 -19.25
N ARG A 215 -8.68 -11.78 -17.94
CA ARG A 215 -9.28 -12.63 -16.91
C ARG A 215 -10.40 -11.88 -16.17
N PRO A 216 -11.51 -12.53 -15.80
CA PRO A 216 -12.56 -11.87 -15.05
C PRO A 216 -12.10 -11.54 -13.62
N ALA A 217 -12.62 -10.45 -13.05
CA ALA A 217 -12.31 -10.05 -11.67
C ALA A 217 -12.65 -11.14 -10.63
N SER A 218 -13.60 -12.04 -10.93
CA SER A 218 -13.92 -13.20 -10.10
C SER A 218 -12.78 -14.21 -10.00
N GLU A 219 -12.01 -14.42 -11.07
CA GLU A 219 -10.85 -15.33 -11.07
C GLU A 219 -9.71 -14.75 -10.23
N TRP A 220 -9.47 -13.45 -10.37
CA TRP A 220 -8.52 -12.71 -9.54
C TRP A 220 -8.85 -12.78 -8.06
N THR A 221 -10.09 -12.41 -7.70
CA THR A 221 -10.54 -12.40 -6.30
C THR A 221 -10.49 -13.80 -5.68
N ALA A 222 -10.85 -14.85 -6.42
CA ALA A 222 -10.72 -16.24 -5.97
C ALA A 222 -9.25 -16.64 -5.74
N SER A 223 -8.37 -16.40 -6.71
CA SER A 223 -6.95 -16.75 -6.61
C SER A 223 -6.25 -16.09 -5.42
N ILE A 224 -6.53 -14.80 -5.18
CA ILE A 224 -5.97 -14.07 -4.04
C ILE A 224 -6.58 -14.56 -2.73
N ALA A 225 -7.89 -14.81 -2.68
CA ALA A 225 -8.55 -15.35 -1.49
C ALA A 225 -7.96 -16.71 -1.09
N ASP A 226 -7.69 -17.59 -2.06
CA ASP A 226 -7.04 -18.88 -1.82
C ASP A 226 -5.60 -18.71 -1.32
N ALA A 227 -4.85 -17.74 -1.87
CA ALA A 227 -3.51 -17.42 -1.38
C ALA A 227 -3.54 -16.95 0.08
N LEU A 228 -4.44 -16.03 0.42
CA LEU A 228 -4.63 -15.53 1.78
C LEU A 228 -5.09 -16.63 2.76
N ALA A 229 -5.92 -17.57 2.32
CA ALA A 229 -6.35 -18.71 3.12
C ALA A 229 -5.17 -19.65 3.44
N ARG A 230 -4.31 -19.92 2.45
CA ARG A 230 -3.10 -20.72 2.66
C ARG A 230 -2.12 -20.05 3.62
N ILE A 231 -1.88 -18.74 3.47
CA ILE A 231 -1.05 -17.97 4.41
C ILE A 231 -1.64 -18.08 5.82
N GLY A 232 -2.95 -17.86 5.99
CA GLY A 232 -3.62 -17.93 7.28
C GLY A 232 -3.56 -19.30 7.95
N ARG A 233 -3.52 -20.39 7.17
CA ARG A 233 -3.40 -21.76 7.70
C ARG A 233 -2.07 -22.01 8.41
N TYR A 234 -0.96 -21.48 7.88
CA TYR A 234 0.39 -21.77 8.38
C TYR A 234 1.01 -20.61 9.16
N MET A 235 0.63 -19.37 8.86
CA MET A 235 1.15 -18.15 9.46
C MET A 235 0.00 -17.20 9.84
N PRO A 236 -0.86 -17.57 10.82
CA PRO A 236 -2.05 -16.80 11.18
C PRO A 236 -1.72 -15.38 11.66
N THR A 237 -0.61 -15.20 12.39
CA THR A 237 -0.17 -13.88 12.85
C THR A 237 0.21 -12.98 11.67
N LEU A 238 1.00 -13.50 10.71
CA LEU A 238 1.34 -12.78 9.48
C LEU A 238 0.09 -12.44 8.67
N ARG A 239 -0.88 -13.36 8.61
CA ARG A 239 -2.17 -13.10 7.96
C ARG A 239 -2.95 -11.96 8.63
N GLY A 240 -2.94 -11.89 9.96
CA GLY A 240 -3.51 -10.77 10.70
C GLY A 240 -2.83 -9.44 10.38
N GLU A 241 -1.50 -9.43 10.19
CA GLU A 241 -0.78 -8.23 9.75
C GLU A 241 -1.14 -7.82 8.31
N ILE A 242 -1.33 -8.80 7.42
CA ILE A 242 -1.81 -8.55 6.04
C ILE A 242 -3.16 -7.85 6.07
N ASP A 243 -4.13 -8.39 6.83
CA ASP A 243 -5.46 -7.81 6.97
C ASP A 243 -5.41 -6.40 7.61
N LEU A 244 -4.39 -6.12 8.42
CA LEU A 244 -4.14 -4.82 9.04
C LEU A 244 -3.49 -3.80 8.09
N TYR A 245 -2.71 -4.20 7.09
CA TYR A 245 -2.01 -3.26 6.21
C TYR A 245 -2.70 -3.10 4.86
N LEU A 246 -2.97 -4.22 4.19
CA LEU A 246 -3.43 -4.21 2.81
C LEU A 246 -4.88 -3.77 2.75
N GLN A 247 -5.18 -2.91 1.78
CA GLN A 247 -6.51 -2.40 1.51
C GLN A 247 -6.92 -2.61 0.07
N GLN A 248 -5.95 -2.70 -0.86
CA GLN A 248 -6.22 -3.03 -2.24
C GLN A 248 -5.08 -3.77 -2.94
N ILE A 249 -5.44 -4.54 -3.96
CA ILE A 249 -4.54 -5.12 -4.95
C ILE A 249 -4.94 -4.59 -6.32
N VAL A 250 -3.97 -4.07 -7.07
CA VAL A 250 -4.15 -3.57 -8.43
C VAL A 250 -3.65 -4.66 -9.41
N PRO A 251 -4.51 -5.17 -10.30
CA PRO A 251 -4.10 -6.15 -11.29
C PRO A 251 -3.27 -5.49 -12.39
N VAL A 252 -2.15 -6.10 -12.79
CA VAL A 252 -1.25 -5.59 -13.84
C VAL A 252 -0.99 -6.59 -14.96
N GLY A 253 -1.98 -7.43 -15.26
CA GLY A 253 -1.97 -8.38 -16.36
C GLY A 253 -1.97 -9.85 -15.91
N TYR A 254 -1.84 -10.74 -16.88
CA TYR A 254 -1.74 -12.19 -16.70
C TYR A 254 -0.61 -12.71 -17.58
N ASP A 255 0.20 -13.62 -17.05
CA ASP A 255 1.17 -14.37 -17.84
C ASP A 255 1.24 -15.82 -17.34
N GLU A 256 1.47 -16.77 -18.25
CA GLU A 256 1.47 -18.20 -17.95
C GLU A 256 2.76 -18.67 -17.26
N HIS A 257 3.85 -17.91 -17.39
CA HIS A 257 5.19 -18.31 -16.98
C HIS A 257 5.87 -17.28 -16.07
N ALA A 258 5.64 -16.00 -16.35
CA ALA A 258 6.24 -14.88 -15.62
C ALA A 258 5.26 -14.32 -14.59
N HIS A 259 5.82 -13.79 -13.50
CA HIS A 259 5.05 -13.05 -12.52
C HIS A 259 5.71 -11.71 -12.24
N LEU A 260 4.91 -10.65 -12.29
CA LEU A 260 5.33 -9.30 -12.01
C LEU A 260 4.58 -8.81 -10.79
N SER A 261 5.29 -8.18 -9.87
CA SER A 261 4.71 -7.50 -8.73
C SER A 261 5.49 -6.24 -8.38
N ALA A 262 4.85 -5.34 -7.61
CA ALA A 262 5.49 -4.17 -7.03
C ALA A 262 4.68 -3.59 -5.88
N SER A 263 5.40 -2.85 -5.03
CA SER A 263 4.87 -1.98 -4.00
C SER A 263 5.66 -0.68 -3.98
N TYR A 264 4.98 0.43 -3.72
CA TYR A 264 5.58 1.76 -3.68
C TYR A 264 5.74 2.25 -2.25
N GLN A 265 6.85 2.93 -1.95
CA GLN A 265 7.09 3.46 -0.61
C GLN A 265 6.03 4.49 -0.20
N GLU A 266 5.52 5.24 -1.18
CA GLU A 266 4.47 6.23 -1.00
C GLU A 266 3.11 5.58 -0.79
N VAL A 267 2.83 4.39 -1.34
CA VAL A 267 1.46 3.85 -1.44
C VAL A 267 1.26 2.63 -0.55
N ILE A 268 1.52 2.82 0.75
CA ILE A 268 1.28 1.80 1.78
C ILE A 268 -0.20 1.37 1.78
N GLY A 269 -0.44 0.07 1.73
CA GLY A 269 -1.74 -0.60 1.66
C GLY A 269 -2.15 -1.04 0.25
N THR A 270 -1.29 -0.82 -0.76
CA THR A 270 -1.49 -1.25 -2.15
C THR A 270 -0.39 -2.23 -2.56
N ILE A 271 -0.78 -3.26 -3.33
CA ILE A 271 0.14 -4.13 -4.06
C ILE A 271 -0.28 -4.13 -5.54
N TYR A 272 0.70 -4.13 -6.44
CA TYR A 272 0.52 -4.40 -7.86
C TYR A 272 1.00 -5.81 -8.13
N MET A 273 0.22 -6.62 -8.84
CA MET A 273 0.67 -7.96 -9.24
C MET A 273 -0.03 -8.46 -10.49
N SER A 274 0.65 -9.30 -11.28
CA SER A 274 0.04 -10.07 -12.36
C SER A 274 -0.61 -11.34 -11.81
N LEU A 275 -1.66 -11.81 -12.47
CA LEU A 275 -2.25 -13.11 -12.15
C LEU A 275 -1.37 -14.20 -12.74
N HIS A 276 -1.20 -15.28 -11.99
CA HIS A 276 -0.40 -16.42 -12.39
C HIS A 276 -1.16 -17.72 -12.11
N PRO A 277 -1.10 -18.74 -12.99
CA PRO A 277 -1.84 -20.00 -12.82
C PRO A 277 -1.31 -20.86 -11.66
N GLN A 278 -0.04 -20.68 -11.27
CA GLN A 278 0.54 -21.42 -10.14
C GLN A 278 0.18 -20.75 -8.80
N HIS A 279 -0.54 -21.48 -7.96
CA HIS A 279 -1.04 -20.98 -6.66
C HIS A 279 0.08 -20.47 -5.74
N MET A 280 1.20 -21.21 -5.65
CA MET A 280 2.31 -20.79 -4.79
C MET A 280 2.95 -19.48 -5.25
N THR A 281 2.95 -19.15 -6.54
CA THR A 281 3.43 -17.85 -7.02
C THR A 281 2.60 -16.70 -6.43
N MET A 282 1.27 -16.84 -6.40
CA MET A 282 0.38 -15.84 -5.83
C MET A 282 0.56 -15.72 -4.30
N VAL A 283 0.81 -16.85 -3.62
CA VAL A 283 1.10 -16.90 -2.18
C VAL A 283 2.41 -16.19 -1.86
N GLU A 284 3.49 -16.53 -2.56
CA GLU A 284 4.80 -15.90 -2.42
C GLU A 284 4.72 -14.39 -2.67
N ALA A 285 4.09 -13.97 -3.78
CA ALA A 285 3.95 -12.57 -4.15
C ALA A 285 3.15 -11.77 -3.11
N THR A 286 2.07 -12.33 -2.58
CA THR A 286 1.26 -11.67 -1.55
C THR A 286 2.08 -11.41 -0.28
N ILE A 287 2.87 -12.39 0.19
CA ILE A 287 3.77 -12.19 1.33
C ILE A 287 4.85 -11.16 0.99
N HIS A 288 5.50 -11.32 -0.16
CA HIS A 288 6.62 -10.49 -0.59
C HIS A 288 6.25 -9.00 -0.59
N GLU A 289 5.16 -8.68 -1.27
CA GLU A 289 4.73 -7.29 -1.44
C GLU A 289 4.08 -6.72 -0.17
N PHE A 290 3.44 -7.55 0.65
CA PHE A 290 3.04 -7.14 1.99
C PHE A 290 4.24 -6.75 2.86
N GLN A 291 5.34 -7.50 2.79
CA GLN A 291 6.54 -7.18 3.55
C GLN A 291 7.16 -5.84 3.12
N HIS A 292 7.11 -5.51 1.83
CA HIS A 292 7.48 -4.16 1.37
C HIS A 292 6.60 -3.09 2.00
N ASN A 293 5.27 -3.28 2.04
CA ASN A 293 4.34 -2.35 2.71
C ASN A 293 4.67 -2.16 4.21
N LYS A 294 5.03 -3.25 4.90
CA LYS A 294 5.43 -3.20 6.31
C LYS A 294 6.73 -2.43 6.51
N LEU A 295 7.76 -2.69 5.70
CA LEU A 295 9.03 -1.96 5.76
C LEU A 295 8.90 -0.49 5.34
N HIS A 296 8.06 -0.19 4.35
CA HIS A 296 7.77 1.18 3.92
C HIS A 296 7.12 2.00 5.04
N ALA A 297 6.23 1.41 5.84
CA ALA A 297 5.68 2.07 7.02
C ALA A 297 6.77 2.37 8.08
N LEU A 298 7.74 1.47 8.25
CA LEU A 298 8.88 1.71 9.13
C LEU A 298 9.79 2.83 8.60
N LEU A 299 10.04 2.86 7.29
CA LEU A 299 10.83 3.90 6.61
C LEU A 299 10.19 5.29 6.63
N GLU A 300 8.87 5.40 6.85
CA GLU A 300 8.22 6.70 7.12
C GLU A 300 8.61 7.28 8.49
N LEU A 301 9.15 6.46 9.40
CA LEU A 301 9.52 6.85 10.76
C LEU A 301 11.02 7.11 10.90
N ASP A 302 11.85 6.20 10.40
CA ASP A 302 13.30 6.29 10.47
C ASP A 302 13.96 5.64 9.25
N PRO A 303 15.04 6.20 8.68
CA PRO A 303 15.90 5.44 7.77
C PRO A 303 16.44 4.20 8.49
N LEU A 304 16.69 3.11 7.77
CA LEU A 304 17.23 1.88 8.38
C LEU A 304 18.75 1.78 8.25
N LEU A 305 19.31 2.37 7.19
CA LEU A 305 20.74 2.33 6.87
C LEU A 305 21.24 3.74 6.60
N HIS A 306 22.42 4.07 7.11
CA HIS A 306 23.12 5.31 6.76
C HIS A 306 23.70 5.27 5.34
N ASN A 307 24.08 4.08 4.86
CA ASN A 307 24.63 3.82 3.53
C ASN A 307 23.62 3.10 2.62
N ALA A 308 22.34 3.46 2.74
CA ALA A 308 21.23 2.77 2.06
C ALA A 308 21.38 2.68 0.54
N PHE A 309 21.90 3.74 -0.11
CA PHE A 309 21.85 3.92 -1.57
C PHE A 309 23.20 3.81 -2.28
N SER A 310 24.31 3.72 -1.54
CA SER A 310 25.66 3.63 -2.11
C SER A 310 26.64 3.05 -1.08
N PRO A 311 27.61 2.20 -1.48
CA PRO A 311 27.84 1.70 -2.84
C PRO A 311 26.79 0.67 -3.29
N LEU A 312 26.94 0.15 -4.52
CA LEU A 312 26.08 -0.93 -5.05
C LEU A 312 26.74 -2.30 -4.82
N TYR A 313 25.92 -3.30 -4.60
CA TYR A 313 26.31 -4.68 -4.27
C TYR A 313 25.66 -5.67 -5.22
N ALA A 314 26.28 -6.84 -5.41
CA ALA A 314 25.67 -7.92 -6.18
C ALA A 314 24.34 -8.36 -5.53
N SER A 315 23.36 -8.72 -6.36
CA SER A 315 22.04 -9.17 -5.94
C SER A 315 21.86 -10.63 -6.35
N PRO A 316 21.43 -11.54 -5.45
CA PRO A 316 21.21 -12.94 -5.82
C PRO A 316 20.02 -13.14 -6.78
N VAL A 317 19.11 -12.16 -6.82
CA VAL A 317 17.84 -12.23 -7.56
C VAL A 317 17.85 -11.43 -8.87
N ARG A 318 18.84 -10.53 -9.07
CA ARG A 318 18.87 -9.61 -10.22
C ARG A 318 20.26 -9.54 -10.84
N PRO A 319 20.36 -9.37 -12.17
CA PRO A 319 21.65 -9.31 -12.86
C PRO A 319 22.41 -8.00 -12.60
N ASP A 320 21.73 -6.90 -12.25
CA ASP A 320 22.34 -5.60 -11.97
C ASP A 320 22.63 -5.38 -10.46
N PRO A 321 23.75 -4.71 -10.11
CA PRO A 321 24.06 -4.34 -8.75
C PRO A 321 22.96 -3.46 -8.12
N ARG A 322 22.65 -3.69 -6.84
CA ARG A 322 21.63 -2.94 -6.10
C ARG A 322 22.21 -2.17 -4.91
N PRO A 323 21.58 -1.05 -4.53
CA PRO A 323 21.85 -0.43 -3.24
C PRO A 323 21.46 -1.38 -2.09
N LEU A 324 22.08 -1.23 -0.91
CA LEU A 324 21.77 -2.07 0.26
C LEU A 324 20.29 -2.02 0.66
N GLN A 325 19.60 -0.90 0.44
CA GLN A 325 18.16 -0.84 0.67
C GLN A 325 17.38 -1.85 -0.18
N GLY A 326 17.81 -2.08 -1.43
CA GLY A 326 17.21 -3.09 -2.30
C GLY A 326 17.46 -4.52 -1.81
N VAL A 327 18.66 -4.78 -1.28
CA VAL A 327 19.00 -6.08 -0.67
C VAL A 327 18.18 -6.30 0.60
N LEU A 328 18.05 -5.27 1.44
CA LEU A 328 17.24 -5.30 2.67
C LEU A 328 15.78 -5.60 2.37
N LEU A 329 15.19 -4.92 1.38
CA LEU A 329 13.83 -5.18 0.92
C LEU A 329 13.65 -6.63 0.48
N ALA A 330 14.60 -7.17 -0.28
CA ALA A 330 14.53 -8.55 -0.77
C ALA A 330 14.58 -9.58 0.36
N VAL A 331 15.57 -9.49 1.26
CA VAL A 331 15.71 -10.43 2.40
C VAL A 331 14.49 -10.34 3.32
N HIS A 332 14.06 -9.13 3.66
CA HIS A 332 12.88 -8.90 4.50
C HIS A 332 11.60 -9.52 3.89
N ALA A 333 11.48 -9.51 2.56
CA ALA A 333 10.33 -10.07 1.87
C ALA A 333 10.37 -11.60 1.71
N PHE A 334 11.55 -12.20 1.52
CA PHE A 334 11.69 -13.63 1.26
C PHE A 334 11.95 -14.52 2.48
N VAL A 335 12.43 -13.98 3.61
CA VAL A 335 12.55 -14.75 4.87
C VAL A 335 11.20 -15.33 5.34
N PRO A 336 10.09 -14.57 5.37
CA PRO A 336 8.77 -15.08 5.73
C PRO A 336 8.23 -16.11 4.73
N VAL A 337 8.64 -16.01 3.45
CA VAL A 337 8.32 -17.02 2.45
C VAL A 337 9.04 -18.33 2.77
N ALA A 338 10.34 -18.30 3.08
CA ALA A 338 11.06 -19.50 3.54
C ALA A 338 10.39 -20.11 4.78
N ARG A 339 9.96 -19.27 5.73
CA ARG A 339 9.24 -19.72 6.93
C ARG A 339 7.91 -20.40 6.59
N LEU A 340 7.14 -19.86 5.65
CA LEU A 340 5.92 -20.49 5.17
C LEU A 340 6.23 -21.90 4.61
N TYR A 341 7.23 -22.01 3.74
CA TYR A 341 7.61 -23.29 3.13
C TYR A 341 8.01 -24.32 4.18
N GLN A 342 8.82 -23.92 5.18
CA GLN A 342 9.21 -24.78 6.28
C GLN A 342 7.98 -25.30 7.06
N LEU A 343 7.03 -24.42 7.37
CA LEU A 343 5.81 -24.77 8.09
C LEU A 343 4.87 -25.66 7.27
N MET A 344 4.79 -25.44 5.95
CA MET A 344 4.04 -26.31 5.03
C MET A 344 4.62 -27.73 4.98
N ARG A 345 5.95 -27.87 4.93
CA ARG A 345 6.63 -29.20 5.00
C ARG A 345 6.33 -29.89 6.32
N ALA A 346 6.53 -29.19 7.44
CA ALA A 346 6.28 -29.74 8.77
C ALA A 346 4.80 -30.11 8.98
N GLY A 347 3.89 -29.36 8.37
CA GLY A 347 2.44 -29.61 8.43
C GLY A 347 1.92 -30.66 7.45
N GLY A 348 2.79 -31.26 6.61
CA GLY A 348 2.40 -32.25 5.62
C GLY A 348 1.45 -31.72 4.54
N ASP A 349 1.66 -30.47 4.08
CA ASP A 349 0.88 -29.94 2.96
C ASP A 349 1.12 -30.79 1.70
N PRO A 350 0.08 -31.26 0.98
CA PRO A 350 0.28 -32.06 -0.22
C PRO A 350 1.15 -31.38 -1.29
N ILE A 351 1.13 -30.04 -1.38
CA ILE A 351 1.99 -29.32 -2.33
C ILE A 351 3.47 -29.49 -1.99
N ALA A 352 3.81 -29.67 -0.71
CA ALA A 352 5.18 -29.83 -0.24
C ALA A 352 5.81 -31.17 -0.66
N GLU A 353 5.02 -32.13 -1.15
CA GLU A 353 5.52 -33.42 -1.67
C GLU A 353 6.09 -33.29 -3.09
N HIS A 354 5.81 -32.19 -3.80
CA HIS A 354 6.29 -32.00 -5.16
C HIS A 354 7.78 -31.60 -5.20
N PRO A 355 8.61 -32.20 -6.08
CA PRO A 355 10.04 -31.85 -6.18
C PRO A 355 10.32 -30.37 -6.44
N GLU A 356 9.43 -29.69 -7.16
CA GLU A 356 9.56 -28.26 -7.46
C GLU A 356 9.38 -27.37 -6.24
N PHE A 357 8.60 -27.84 -5.26
CA PHE A 357 8.46 -27.15 -3.98
C PHE A 357 9.78 -27.16 -3.21
N ASP A 358 10.42 -28.32 -3.07
CA ASP A 358 11.70 -28.46 -2.37
C ASP A 358 12.82 -27.69 -3.08
N ARG A 359 12.85 -27.72 -4.42
CA ARG A 359 13.82 -26.93 -5.20
C ARG A 359 13.64 -25.44 -4.94
N ARG A 360 12.40 -24.93 -5.01
CA ARG A 360 12.09 -23.52 -4.75
C ARG A 360 12.44 -23.13 -3.31
N TYR A 361 12.14 -24.00 -2.34
CA TYR A 361 12.48 -23.76 -0.94
C TYR A 361 13.98 -23.55 -0.72
N ARG A 362 14.81 -24.47 -1.24
CA ARG A 362 16.28 -24.36 -1.16
C ARG A 362 16.81 -23.10 -1.82
N GLN A 363 16.26 -22.73 -2.98
CA GLN A 363 16.64 -21.50 -3.68
C GLN A 363 16.34 -20.25 -2.84
N ILE A 364 15.17 -20.20 -2.19
CA ILE A 364 14.79 -19.08 -1.33
C ILE A 364 15.73 -19.00 -0.12
N VAL A 365 16.00 -20.12 0.55
CA VAL A 365 16.91 -20.17 1.71
C VAL A 365 18.32 -19.71 1.32
N ALA A 366 18.88 -20.23 0.23
CA ALA A 366 20.19 -19.82 -0.26
C ALA A 366 20.24 -18.32 -0.63
N GLY A 367 19.24 -17.82 -1.35
CA GLY A 367 19.16 -16.39 -1.71
C GLY A 367 19.01 -15.47 -0.49
N ASN A 368 18.26 -15.89 0.53
CA ASN A 368 18.16 -15.18 1.81
C ASN A 368 19.50 -15.14 2.54
N HIS A 369 20.25 -16.24 2.55
CA HIS A 369 21.58 -16.29 3.16
C HIS A 369 22.55 -15.32 2.46
N GLU A 370 22.65 -15.40 1.13
CA GLU A 370 23.50 -14.51 0.34
C GLU A 370 23.17 -13.03 0.59
N GLY A 371 21.89 -12.66 0.55
CA GLY A 371 21.45 -11.29 0.84
C GLY A 371 21.72 -10.86 2.28
N SER A 372 21.54 -11.76 3.24
CA SER A 372 21.78 -11.50 4.67
C SER A 372 23.27 -11.24 4.92
N GLN A 373 24.16 -12.02 4.34
CA GLN A 373 25.61 -11.80 4.46
C GLN A 373 26.02 -10.43 3.93
N VAL A 374 25.53 -10.02 2.75
CA VAL A 374 25.78 -8.68 2.21
C VAL A 374 25.31 -7.58 3.17
N LEU A 375 24.13 -7.73 3.78
CA LEU A 375 23.58 -6.74 4.72
C LEU A 375 24.36 -6.69 6.03
N LEU A 376 24.76 -7.84 6.57
CA LEU A 376 25.47 -7.95 7.85
C LEU A 376 26.93 -7.51 7.74
N GLU A 377 27.57 -7.72 6.59
CA GLU A 377 28.94 -7.30 6.33
C GLU A 377 29.04 -5.80 6.03
N HIS A 378 28.10 -5.26 5.25
CA HIS A 378 28.23 -3.92 4.71
C HIS A 378 27.24 -2.89 5.25
N GLY A 379 26.17 -3.32 5.92
CA GLY A 379 25.15 -2.43 6.46
C GLY A 379 25.70 -1.51 7.56
N GLN A 380 25.41 -0.21 7.45
CA GLN A 380 25.63 0.77 8.52
C GLN A 380 24.28 1.15 9.14
N PRO A 381 23.75 0.33 10.07
CA PRO A 381 22.40 0.52 10.57
C PRO A 381 22.25 1.76 11.44
N THR A 382 21.09 2.41 11.30
CA THR A 382 20.60 3.38 12.29
C THR A 382 20.21 2.67 13.59
N ALA A 383 19.76 3.40 14.60
CA ALA A 383 19.29 2.78 15.85
C ALA A 383 18.09 1.84 15.64
N VAL A 384 17.17 2.21 14.75
CA VAL A 384 16.03 1.37 14.37
C VAL A 384 16.47 0.23 13.46
N GLY A 385 17.33 0.52 12.48
CA GLY A 385 17.87 -0.48 11.55
C GLY A 385 18.67 -1.60 12.22
N ARG A 386 19.28 -1.35 13.38
CA ARG A 386 19.98 -2.39 14.15
C ARG A 386 19.04 -3.53 14.56
N GLY A 387 17.82 -3.22 14.98
CA GLY A 387 16.83 -4.24 15.31
C GLY A 387 16.45 -5.12 14.13
N VAL A 388 16.28 -4.50 12.96
CA VAL A 388 15.96 -5.21 11.72
C VAL A 388 17.12 -6.13 11.31
N LEU A 389 18.37 -5.65 11.35
CA LEU A 389 19.53 -6.47 11.02
C LEU A 389 19.80 -7.57 12.06
N GLU A 390 19.51 -7.32 13.34
CA GLU A 390 19.58 -8.36 14.38
C GLU A 390 18.54 -9.45 14.15
N GLU A 391 17.33 -9.11 13.75
CA GLU A 391 16.31 -10.09 13.35
C GLU A 391 16.76 -10.87 12.11
N ILE A 392 17.28 -10.21 11.08
CA ILE A 392 17.82 -10.86 9.88
C ILE A 392 18.93 -11.84 10.25
N ARG A 393 19.87 -11.47 11.13
CA ARG A 393 20.91 -12.39 11.62
C ARG A 393 20.32 -13.64 12.26
N ARG A 394 19.28 -13.50 13.10
CA ARG A 394 18.64 -14.68 13.72
C ARG A 394 17.99 -15.61 12.71
N TRP A 395 17.45 -15.06 11.62
CA TRP A 395 16.87 -15.87 10.53
C TRP A 395 17.93 -16.45 9.59
N ASP A 396 19.08 -15.81 9.46
CA ASP A 396 20.24 -16.35 8.75
C ASP A 396 20.83 -17.55 9.50
N ASP A 397 20.93 -17.46 10.83
CA ASP A 397 21.38 -18.54 11.72
C ASP A 397 20.31 -19.63 11.97
N TRP A 398 19.10 -19.48 11.41
CA TRP A 398 17.98 -20.38 11.66
C TRP A 398 18.18 -21.76 11.00
N ASP A 399 17.79 -22.83 11.70
CA ASP A 399 17.80 -24.17 11.12
C ASP A 399 16.63 -24.34 10.12
N TRP A 400 16.95 -24.15 8.84
CA TRP A 400 16.00 -24.32 7.74
C TRP A 400 15.76 -25.78 7.35
N GLY A 401 16.54 -26.74 7.88
CA GLY A 401 16.42 -28.16 7.59
C GLY A 401 16.61 -28.51 6.11
N VAL A 402 17.49 -27.78 5.41
CA VAL A 402 17.85 -27.97 4.00
C VAL A 402 19.32 -27.75 3.70
#